data_AF-A0A4Q3DN63-F1
#
_entry.id   AF-A0A4Q3DN63-F1
#
_cell.length_a   1.000
_cell.length_b   1.000
_cell.length_c   1.000
_cell.angle_alpha   90.00
_cell.angle_beta   90.00
_cell.angle_gamma   90.00
#
_symmetry.space_group_name_H-M   'P 1'
#
loop_
_entity.id
_entity.type
_entity.pdbx_description
1 polymer ?
#
loop_
_entity_poly.entity_id
_entity_poly.type
_entity_poly.pdbx_seq_one_letter_code
_entity_poly.pdbx_strand_id
1 'polypeptide(L)' 'MSFNLQNLLRENIKSLTPYSSARDEFQGEASVFLDANENAYGSPLSENYNRYPDPLQFA' A
#
# COMPACT_ATOMS: atom_id res chain seq x y z
N MET A 1 23.56 28.26 11.29
CA MET A 1 22.98 27.53 10.13
C MET A 1 21.61 27.02 10.54
N SER A 2 20.60 27.15 9.68
CA SER A 2 19.26 26.59 9.93
C SER A 2 19.21 25.13 9.50
N PHE A 3 18.42 24.32 10.20
CA PHE A 3 18.16 22.93 9.83
C PHE A 3 17.39 22.88 8.49
N ASN A 4 17.80 21.96 7.60
CA ASN A 4 17.08 21.65 6.37
C ASN A 4 17.02 20.14 6.17
N LEU A 5 15.82 19.56 6.25
CA LEU A 5 15.58 18.13 6.07
C LEU A 5 16.05 17.61 4.70
N GLN A 6 15.99 18.45 3.66
CA GLN A 6 16.38 18.05 2.31
C GLN A 6 17.88 17.76 2.21
N ASN A 7 18.70 18.30 3.10
CA ASN A 7 20.13 17.99 3.13
C ASN A 7 20.41 16.58 3.66
N LEU A 8 19.43 15.92 4.27
CA LEU A 8 19.56 14.57 4.84
C LEU A 8 19.08 13.46 3.90
N LEU A 9 18.31 13.81 2.86
CA LEU A 9 17.80 12.84 1.90
C LEU A 9 18.85 12.49 0.86
N ARG A 10 18.87 11.23 0.41
CA ARG A 10 19.68 10.80 -0.74
C ARG A 10 19.11 11.38 -2.03
N GLU A 11 19.98 11.77 -2.97
CA GLU A 11 19.55 12.36 -4.26
C GLU A 11 18.59 11.45 -5.06
N ASN A 12 18.82 10.14 -5.02
CA ASN A 12 17.93 9.18 -5.69
C ASN A 12 16.53 9.09 -5.05
N ILE A 13 16.37 9.47 -3.78
CA ILE A 13 15.06 9.51 -3.11
C ILE A 13 14.35 10.83 -3.42
N LYS A 14 15.10 11.95 -3.47
CA LYS A 14 14.55 13.25 -3.85
C LYS A 14 13.97 13.28 -5.27
N SER A 15 14.61 12.54 -6.17
CA SER A 15 14.23 12.46 -7.59
C SER A 15 13.28 11.30 -7.90
N LEU A 16 12.95 10.46 -6.91
CA LEU A 16 12.08 9.31 -7.12
C LEU A 16 10.65 9.77 -7.43
N THR A 17 10.10 9.30 -8.54
CA THR A 17 8.65 9.34 -8.75
C THR A 17 8.01 8.22 -7.90
N PRO A 18 7.12 8.55 -6.96
CA PRO A 18 6.46 7.54 -6.14
C PRO A 18 5.62 6.60 -7.00
N TYR A 19 5.48 5.36 -6.54
CA TYR A 19 4.53 4.43 -7.15
C TYR A 19 3.10 4.97 -6.97
N SER A 20 2.32 4.86 -8.02
CA SER A 20 0.91 5.22 -8.07
C SER A 20 0.08 3.94 -8.07
N SER A 21 -0.75 3.72 -7.05
CA SER A 21 -1.63 2.56 -7.02
C SER A 21 -2.93 2.83 -7.78
N ALA A 22 -3.64 1.77 -8.18
CA ALA A 22 -4.94 1.91 -8.84
C ALA A 22 -5.96 2.71 -7.98
N ARG A 23 -5.82 2.64 -6.65
CA ARG A 23 -6.63 3.42 -5.70
C ARG A 23 -6.21 4.89 -5.63
N ASP A 24 -4.94 5.21 -5.85
CA ASP A 24 -4.46 6.61 -5.89
C ASP A 24 -4.91 7.30 -7.19
N GLU A 25 -4.99 6.55 -8.29
CA GLU A 25 -5.41 7.07 -9.60
C GLU A 25 -6.92 7.26 -9.72
N PHE A 26 -7.71 6.44 -9.02
CA PHE A 26 -9.16 6.52 -9.06
C PHE A 26 -9.71 7.59 -8.12
N GLN A 27 -10.35 8.62 -8.69
CA GLN A 27 -10.89 9.78 -7.95
C GLN A 27 -12.44 9.83 -7.94
N GLY A 28 -13.11 8.73 -8.31
CA GLY A 28 -14.56 8.66 -8.44
C GLY A 28 -15.25 7.82 -7.37
N GLU A 29 -16.56 7.61 -7.54
CA GLU A 29 -17.29 6.55 -6.86
C GLU A 29 -17.55 5.40 -7.83
N ALA A 30 -17.24 4.17 -7.43
CA ALA A 30 -17.55 2.97 -8.20
C ALA A 30 -18.28 1.96 -7.31
N SER A 31 -19.23 1.24 -7.90
CA SER A 31 -19.89 0.12 -7.24
C SER A 31 -19.11 -1.20 -7.34
N VAL A 32 -18.14 -1.27 -8.27
CA VAL A 32 -17.34 -2.46 -8.58
C VAL A 32 -15.90 -2.05 -8.87
N PHE A 33 -14.93 -2.70 -8.22
CA PHE A 33 -13.50 -2.43 -8.37
C PHE A 33 -12.74 -3.69 -8.85
N LEU A 34 -12.18 -3.65 -10.06
CA LEU A 34 -11.50 -4.78 -10.71
C LEU A 34 -10.12 -4.39 -11.26
N ASP A 35 -9.41 -3.55 -10.52
CA ASP A 35 -8.19 -2.84 -10.91
C ASP A 35 -6.96 -3.22 -10.06
N ALA A 36 -7.17 -3.87 -8.92
CA ALA A 36 -6.11 -4.19 -7.95
C ALA A 36 -5.90 -5.70 -7.70
N ASN A 37 -6.52 -6.58 -8.50
CA ASN A 37 -6.45 -8.04 -8.35
C ASN A 37 -6.81 -8.54 -6.93
N GLU A 38 -7.70 -7.83 -6.23
CA GLU A 38 -8.16 -8.21 -4.89
C GLU A 38 -9.09 -9.44 -4.95
N ASN A 39 -9.08 -10.24 -3.89
CA ASN A 39 -10.02 -11.34 -3.75
C ASN A 39 -11.41 -10.80 -3.34
N ALA A 40 -12.42 -11.06 -4.18
CA ALA A 40 -13.79 -10.58 -3.95
C ALA A 40 -14.52 -11.24 -2.76
N TYR A 41 -14.01 -12.35 -2.23
CA TYR A 41 -14.66 -13.12 -1.15
C TYR A 41 -14.20 -12.71 0.26
N GLY A 42 -13.31 -11.73 0.39
CA GLY A 42 -12.82 -11.25 1.68
C GLY A 42 -11.80 -12.20 2.34
N SER A 43 -11.77 -12.24 3.67
CA SER A 43 -10.86 -13.11 4.41
C SER A 43 -11.15 -14.59 4.09
N PRO A 44 -10.15 -15.41 3.76
CA PRO A 44 -10.35 -16.85 3.53
C PRO A 44 -10.58 -17.63 4.84
N LEU A 45 -10.47 -16.97 6.00
CA LEU A 45 -10.68 -17.59 7.30
C LEU A 45 -12.14 -17.44 7.73
N SER A 46 -12.64 -18.41 8.50
CA SER A 46 -14.01 -18.38 9.04
C SER A 46 -14.27 -17.20 9.97
N GLU A 47 -13.23 -16.67 10.61
CA GLU A 47 -13.30 -15.56 11.55
C GLU A 47 -12.47 -14.37 11.06
N ASN A 48 -13.00 -13.16 11.24
CA ASN A 48 -12.28 -11.92 10.91
C ASN A 48 -11.38 -11.50 12.08
N TYR A 49 -10.11 -11.87 11.99
CA TYR A 49 -9.11 -11.49 12.99
C TYR A 49 -8.51 -10.10 12.72
N ASN A 50 -8.30 -9.34 13.80
CA ASN A 50 -7.55 -8.07 13.78
C ASN A 50 -6.04 -8.42 13.91
N ARG A 51 -5.29 -8.36 12.80
CA ARG A 51 -3.97 -9.01 12.51
C ARG A 51 -2.84 -8.72 13.55
N TYR A 52 -1.81 -9.55 13.76
CA TYR A 52 -0.90 -10.30 12.86
C TYR A 52 -0.76 -11.80 13.25
N PRO A 53 -0.57 -12.74 12.30
CA PRO A 53 0.77 -13.26 11.94
C PRO A 53 0.81 -13.64 10.43
N ASP A 54 1.82 -14.26 9.78
CA ASP A 54 3.11 -14.86 10.14
C ASP A 54 4.13 -14.52 9.01
N PRO A 55 5.41 -14.20 9.30
CA PRO A 55 6.45 -13.98 8.28
C PRO A 55 6.95 -15.20 7.49
N LEU A 56 6.56 -16.44 7.83
CA LEU A 56 6.92 -17.66 7.07
C LEU A 56 5.79 -18.69 6.93
N GLN A 57 4.76 -18.64 7.77
CA GLN A 57 3.61 -19.55 7.85
C GLN A 57 3.77 -20.90 7.14
N PHE A 58 4.54 -21.78 7.76
CA PHE A 58 4.60 -23.19 7.37
C PHE A 58 3.71 -24.04 8.29
N ALA A 59 3.13 -25.08 7.69
CA ALA A 59 1.96 -25.84 8.13
C ALA A 59 1.98 -26.39 9.56
#